data_AF-A0A2B7GT15-F1
#
_entry.id   AF-A0A2B7GT15-F1
#
_cell.length_a   1.000
_cell.length_b   1.000
_cell.length_c   1.000
_cell.angle_alpha   90.00
_cell.angle_beta   90.00
_cell.angle_gamma   90.00
#
_symmetry.space_group_name_H-M   'P 1'
#
loop_
_entity.id
_entity.type
_entity.pdbx_description
1 polymer ?
#
loop_
_entity_poly.entity_id
_entity_poly.type
_entity_poly.pdbx_seq_one_letter_code
_entity_poly.pdbx_strand_id
1 'polypeptide(L)'
;MDLKDYSNKLVGDDEQRAVSPVIGVILMVAITVILAAVIAAFVLDMGQSQSAPSNAGVNVENNSNSTYDVTYTQEGSNVNQIGCTNGSDWNTTSEIGDTIICAEGSSVVASGDEGNTTIQSNLGS
;
A
#
# COMPACT_ATOMS: atom_id res chain seq x y z
N MET A 1 74.77 -7.52 16.14
CA MET A 1 73.55 -7.19 15.38
C MET A 1 72.44 -8.03 15.99
N ASP A 2 71.48 -7.39 16.66
CA ASP A 2 70.46 -8.06 17.47
C ASP A 2 69.23 -8.38 16.59
N LEU A 3 68.78 -9.64 16.63
CA LEU A 3 67.66 -10.14 15.82
C LEU A 3 66.29 -9.61 16.29
N LYS A 4 66.22 -9.02 17.49
CA LYS A 4 64.96 -8.53 18.07
C LYS A 4 64.43 -7.26 17.37
N ASP A 5 65.33 -6.42 16.85
CA ASP A 5 64.95 -5.19 16.15
C ASP A 5 64.22 -5.46 14.82
N TYR A 6 64.48 -6.60 14.17
CA TYR A 6 63.81 -6.96 12.92
C TYR A 6 62.43 -7.59 13.14
N SER A 7 62.15 -8.17 14.31
CA SER A 7 60.84 -8.76 14.64
C SER A 7 59.74 -7.70 14.77
N ASN A 8 60.05 -6.60 15.48
CA ASN A 8 59.13 -5.48 15.70
C ASN A 8 58.87 -4.63 14.44
N LYS A 9 59.63 -4.85 13.37
CA LYS A 9 59.42 -4.17 12.07
C LYS A 9 58.53 -4.96 11.11
N LEU A 10 58.32 -6.24 11.37
CA LEU A 10 57.48 -7.14 10.55
C LEU A 10 56.09 -7.35 11.16
N VAL A 11 55.99 -7.36 12.49
CA VAL A 11 54.74 -7.19 13.23
C VAL A 11 54.61 -5.70 13.50
N GLY A 12 53.76 -5.01 12.74
CA GLY A 12 53.48 -3.59 12.99
C GLY A 12 53.07 -3.36 14.44
N ASP A 13 53.43 -2.19 14.97
CA ASP A 13 53.26 -1.78 16.36
C ASP A 13 51.91 -2.18 16.97
N ASP A 14 51.90 -2.61 18.24
CA ASP A 14 50.73 -3.17 18.93
C ASP A 14 49.51 -2.24 18.86
N GLU A 15 49.74 -0.93 18.80
CA GLU A 15 48.72 0.11 18.67
C GLU A 15 47.98 0.03 17.33
N GLN A 16 48.65 -0.36 16.23
CA GLN A 16 48.07 -0.42 14.88
C GLN A 16 47.27 -1.70 14.63
N ARG A 17 47.66 -2.82 15.27
CA ARG A 17 46.94 -4.09 15.17
C ARG A 17 45.57 -4.05 15.86
N ALA A 18 45.42 -3.24 16.90
CA ALA A 18 44.17 -3.11 17.65
C ALA A 18 43.07 -2.32 16.92
N VAL A 19 43.43 -1.41 16.01
CA VAL A 19 42.44 -0.51 15.36
C VAL A 19 41.79 -1.12 14.10
N SER A 20 42.40 -2.14 13.49
CA SER A 20 41.91 -2.72 12.22
C SER A 20 40.61 -3.55 12.33
N PRO A 21 40.34 -4.33 13.40
CA PRO A 21 39.08 -5.06 13.52
C PRO A 21 37.90 -4.14 13.84
N VAL A 22 38.13 -3.14 14.70
CA VAL A 22 37.10 -2.22 15.18
C VAL A 22 36.62 -1.31 14.05
N ILE A 23 37.55 -0.79 13.23
CA ILE A 23 37.17 0.05 12.09
C ILE A 23 36.37 -0.77 11.06
N GLY A 24 36.72 -2.04 10.82
CA GLY A 24 35.97 -2.91 9.93
C GLY A 24 34.52 -3.13 10.39
N VAL A 25 34.32 -3.36 11.70
CA VAL A 25 32.98 -3.52 12.28
C VAL A 25 32.18 -2.23 12.17
N ILE A 26 32.77 -1.07 12.50
CA ILE A 26 32.07 0.21 12.41
C ILE A 26 31.64 0.49 10.97
N LEU A 27 32.52 0.28 9.99
CA LEU A 27 32.20 0.50 8.58
C LEU A 27 31.14 -0.46 8.04
N MET A 28 31.20 -1.74 8.44
CA MET A 28 30.21 -2.75 8.06
C MET A 28 28.83 -2.42 8.65
N VAL A 29 28.78 -2.07 9.94
CA VAL A 29 27.54 -1.69 10.62
C VAL A 29 26.98 -0.40 10.03
N ALA A 30 27.82 0.60 9.77
CA ALA A 30 27.37 1.88 9.21
C ALA A 30 26.62 1.71 7.89
N ILE A 31 27.18 0.96 6.93
CA ILE A 31 26.56 0.79 5.61
C ILE A 31 25.24 0.01 5.71
N THR A 32 25.22 -1.06 6.51
CA THR A 32 24.01 -1.89 6.68
C THR A 32 22.86 -1.13 7.34
N VAL A 33 23.16 -0.28 8.34
CA VAL A 33 22.15 0.57 8.99
C VAL A 33 21.58 1.59 8.02
N ILE A 34 22.43 2.23 7.19
CA ILE A 34 21.98 3.19 6.17
C ILE A 34 21.07 2.49 5.15
N LEU A 35 21.51 1.36 4.60
CA LEU A 35 20.73 0.63 3.59
C LEU A 35 19.38 0.14 4.15
N ALA A 36 19.36 -0.37 5.37
CA ALA A 36 18.13 -0.81 6.02
C ALA A 36 17.14 0.35 6.24
N ALA A 37 17.62 1.51 6.72
CA ALA A 37 16.78 2.69 6.95
C ALA A 37 16.18 3.22 5.64
N VAL A 38 16.98 3.28 4.57
CA VAL A 38 16.54 3.76 3.26
C VAL A 38 15.47 2.83 2.66
N ILE A 39 15.68 1.52 2.70
CA ILE A 39 14.69 0.55 2.19
C ILE A 39 13.40 0.61 3.01
N ALA A 40 13.49 0.74 4.34
CA ALA A 40 12.30 0.88 5.19
C ALA A 40 11.47 2.11 4.82
N ALA A 41 12.12 3.25 4.50
CA ALA A 41 11.44 4.44 4.03
C ALA A 41 10.73 4.20 2.68
N PHE A 42 11.40 3.58 1.71
CA PHE A 42 10.80 3.23 0.41
C PHE A 42 9.63 2.23 0.54
N VAL A 43 9.74 1.25 1.42
CA VAL A 43 8.67 0.26 1.65
C VAL A 43 7.46 0.90 2.34
N LEU A 44 7.68 1.80 3.31
CA LEU A 44 6.59 2.52 3.96
C LEU A 44 5.88 3.48 3.01
N ASP A 45 6.62 4.12 2.11
CA ASP A 45 6.08 5.00 1.06
C ASP A 45 5.22 4.21 0.04
N MET A 46 5.69 3.03 -0.38
CA MET A 46 4.91 2.10 -1.22
C MET A 46 3.68 1.54 -0.49
N GLY A 47 3.77 1.31 0.82
CA GLY A 47 2.66 0.79 1.63
C GLY A 47 1.47 1.75 1.74
N GLN A 48 1.70 3.05 1.64
CA GLN A 48 0.62 4.05 1.58
C GLN A 48 -0.05 4.14 0.19
N SER A 49 0.60 3.62 -0.85
CA SER A 49 0.07 3.63 -2.23
C SER A 49 -0.82 2.43 -2.54
N GLN A 50 -0.98 1.49 -1.61
CA GLN A 50 -1.97 0.43 -1.72
C GLN A 50 -3.23 0.92 -1.01
N SER A 51 -4.01 1.75 -1.73
CA SER A 51 -5.30 2.28 -1.27
C SER A 51 -6.05 1.19 -0.51
N ALA A 52 -6.39 1.50 0.74
CA ALA A 52 -7.33 0.68 1.49
C ALA A 52 -8.54 0.46 0.58
N PRO A 53 -9.04 -0.77 0.41
CA PRO A 53 -10.26 -0.97 -0.34
C PRO A 53 -11.31 -0.05 0.27
N SER A 54 -11.87 0.87 -0.50
CA SER A 54 -12.92 1.76 0.01
C SER A 54 -14.12 0.86 0.32
N ASN A 55 -14.27 0.48 1.59
CA ASN A 55 -15.21 -0.54 2.04
C ASN A 55 -16.60 0.09 2.26
N ALA A 56 -17.16 0.75 1.24
CA ALA A 56 -18.56 1.15 1.30
C ALA A 56 -19.43 -0.11 1.33
N GLY A 57 -20.35 -0.18 2.29
CA GLY A 57 -21.34 -1.24 2.36
C GLY A 57 -22.43 -0.97 1.34
N VAL A 58 -22.64 -1.90 0.43
CA VAL A 58 -23.69 -1.83 -0.58
C VAL A 58 -24.47 -3.14 -0.58
N ASN A 59 -25.79 -3.04 -0.60
CA ASN A 59 -26.68 -4.18 -0.79
C ASN A 59 -27.22 -4.16 -2.21
N VAL A 60 -27.12 -5.29 -2.92
CA VAL A 60 -27.56 -5.44 -4.30
C VAL A 60 -28.67 -6.48 -4.36
N GLU A 61 -29.86 -6.06 -4.73
CA GLU A 61 -31.03 -6.93 -4.86
C GLU A 61 -31.49 -6.98 -6.32
N ASN A 62 -31.87 -8.16 -6.80
CA ASN A 62 -32.43 -8.30 -8.15
C ASN A 62 -33.88 -7.82 -8.15
N ASN A 63 -34.17 -6.86 -9.02
CA ASN A 63 -35.52 -6.41 -9.31
C ASN A 63 -36.05 -7.16 -10.55
N SER A 64 -37.35 -7.45 -10.59
CA SER A 64 -38.01 -8.40 -11.52
C SER A 64 -37.94 -8.00 -13.02
N ASN A 65 -37.27 -6.90 -13.36
CA ASN A 65 -37.25 -6.28 -14.67
C ASN A 65 -35.82 -6.09 -15.22
N SER A 66 -34.93 -7.08 -15.09
CA SER A 66 -33.51 -6.99 -15.52
C SER A 66 -32.79 -5.76 -14.97
N THR A 67 -33.18 -5.35 -13.77
CA THR A 67 -32.63 -4.21 -13.03
C THR A 67 -32.28 -4.68 -11.63
N TYR A 68 -31.39 -3.94 -10.99
CA TYR A 68 -30.86 -4.24 -9.67
C TYR A 68 -31.01 -3.02 -8.79
N ASP A 69 -31.60 -3.23 -7.63
CA ASP A 69 -31.75 -2.21 -6.60
C ASP A 69 -30.48 -2.23 -5.75
N VAL A 70 -29.73 -1.13 -5.80
CA VAL A 70 -28.44 -0.98 -5.14
C VAL A 70 -28.61 0.03 -4.02
N THR A 71 -28.57 -0.45 -2.78
CA THR A 71 -28.79 0.36 -1.57
C THR A 71 -27.48 0.66 -0.87
N TYR A 72 -27.24 1.93 -0.55
CA TYR A 72 -26.07 2.34 0.22
C TYR A 72 -26.31 2.05 1.70
N THR A 73 -25.61 1.07 2.28
CA THR A 73 -25.90 0.57 3.64
C THR A 73 -24.89 1.04 4.68
N GLN A 74 -23.67 1.39 4.28
CA GLN A 74 -22.62 1.80 5.22
C GLN A 74 -21.60 2.72 4.56
N GLU A 75 -21.23 3.80 5.26
CA GLU A 75 -20.15 4.70 4.86
C GLU A 75 -18.81 3.96 4.80
N GLY A 76 -18.13 4.10 3.67
CA GLY A 76 -16.75 3.65 3.50
C GLY A 76 -15.76 4.75 3.92
N SER A 77 -14.57 4.35 4.37
CA SER A 77 -13.46 5.30 4.53
C SER A 77 -13.07 5.85 3.16
N ASN A 78 -13.06 7.18 3.01
CA ASN A 78 -12.79 7.89 1.77
C ASN A 78 -13.80 7.58 0.64
N VAL A 79 -15.08 7.43 0.96
CA VAL A 79 -16.17 7.31 -0.03
C VAL A 79 -17.09 8.50 0.08
N ASN A 80 -17.28 9.22 -1.02
CA ASN A 80 -18.17 10.39 -1.09
C ASN A 80 -19.53 10.01 -1.69
N GLN A 81 -19.55 9.02 -2.57
CA GLN A 81 -20.76 8.55 -3.23
C GLN A 81 -20.59 7.11 -3.74
N ILE A 82 -21.68 6.38 -3.81
CA ILE A 82 -21.75 5.11 -4.53
C ILE A 82 -22.55 5.30 -5.82
N GLY A 83 -22.29 4.47 -6.81
CA GLY A 83 -23.03 4.53 -8.05
C GLY A 83 -22.88 3.28 -8.89
N CYS A 84 -23.69 3.17 -9.93
CA CYS A 84 -23.56 2.12 -10.92
C CYS A 84 -23.17 2.71 -12.26
N THR A 85 -22.22 2.07 -12.94
CA THR A 85 -21.79 2.44 -14.28
C THR A 85 -21.92 1.26 -15.23
N ASN A 86 -22.46 1.51 -16.42
CA ASN A 86 -22.46 0.58 -17.55
C ASN A 86 -21.94 1.31 -18.80
N GLY A 87 -20.71 1.82 -18.70
CA GLY A 87 -20.13 2.70 -19.71
C GLY A 87 -20.38 4.18 -19.39
N SER A 88 -21.18 4.87 -20.21
CA SER A 88 -21.36 6.33 -20.12
C SER A 88 -22.44 6.77 -19.10
N ASP A 89 -23.35 5.88 -18.75
CA ASP A 89 -24.42 6.18 -17.81
C ASP A 89 -23.93 5.93 -16.38
N TRP A 90 -24.04 6.97 -15.53
CA TRP A 90 -23.64 6.92 -14.14
C TRP A 90 -24.80 7.37 -13.26
N ASN A 91 -25.38 6.42 -12.51
CA ASN A 91 -26.40 6.71 -11.50
C ASN A 91 -25.73 6.63 -10.13
N THR A 92 -25.92 7.62 -9.26
CA THR A 92 -25.14 7.74 -8.02
C THR A 92 -25.96 8.34 -6.88
N THR A 93 -25.65 7.92 -5.65
CA THR A 93 -26.15 8.50 -4.40
C THR A 93 -25.00 8.67 -3.41
N SER A 94 -25.08 9.70 -2.58
CA SER A 94 -24.18 9.97 -1.46
C SER A 94 -24.82 9.72 -0.10
N GLU A 95 -26.11 9.41 -0.04
CA GLU A 95 -26.85 9.31 1.21
C GLU A 95 -27.01 7.85 1.64
N ILE A 96 -26.65 7.55 2.89
CA ILE A 96 -26.85 6.22 3.45
C ILE A 96 -28.35 5.94 3.56
N GLY A 97 -28.78 4.79 3.06
CA GLY A 97 -30.17 4.34 3.04
C GLY A 97 -30.88 4.61 1.72
N ASP A 98 -30.26 5.36 0.80
CA ASP A 98 -30.79 5.53 -0.55
C ASP A 98 -30.59 4.27 -1.39
N THR A 99 -31.57 4.02 -2.25
CA THR A 99 -31.54 2.95 -3.24
C THR A 99 -31.52 3.55 -4.64
N ILE A 100 -30.51 3.18 -5.42
CA ILE A 100 -30.39 3.52 -6.85
C ILE A 100 -30.69 2.28 -7.69
N ILE A 101 -31.30 2.49 -8.86
CA ILE A 101 -31.62 1.42 -9.80
C ILE A 101 -30.49 1.32 -10.83
N CYS A 102 -30.00 0.09 -11.04
CA CYS A 102 -28.90 -0.23 -11.92
C CYS A 102 -29.35 -1.27 -12.96
N ALA A 103 -28.92 -1.12 -14.20
CA ALA A 103 -29.23 -2.10 -15.25
C ALA A 103 -28.38 -3.37 -15.10
N GLU A 104 -28.87 -4.49 -15.63
CA GLU A 104 -28.06 -5.69 -15.82
C GLU A 104 -26.76 -5.39 -16.60
N GLY A 105 -25.65 -6.02 -16.21
CA GLY A 105 -24.32 -5.80 -16.75
C GLY A 105 -23.60 -4.55 -16.22
N SER A 106 -24.27 -3.72 -15.41
CA SER A 106 -23.61 -2.58 -14.75
C SER A 106 -22.58 -3.06 -13.72
N SER A 107 -21.70 -2.16 -13.30
CA SER A 107 -20.79 -2.36 -12.16
C SER A 107 -21.08 -1.31 -11.08
N VAL A 108 -21.22 -1.75 -9.82
CA VAL A 108 -21.28 -0.86 -8.66
C VAL A 108 -19.88 -0.36 -8.35
N VAL A 109 -19.74 0.95 -8.29
CA VAL A 109 -18.51 1.67 -7.97
C VAL A 109 -18.74 2.59 -6.77
N ALA A 110 -17.78 2.65 -5.86
CA ALA A 110 -17.67 3.74 -4.89
C ALA A 110 -16.73 4.79 -5.47
N SER A 111 -17.13 6.05 -5.46
CA SER A 111 -16.31 7.18 -5.83
C SER A 111 -15.91 7.95 -4.58
N GLY A 112 -14.62 8.18 -4.46
CA GLY A 112 -14.01 8.87 -3.33
C GLY A 112 -12.91 9.83 -3.77
N ASP A 113 -12.31 10.51 -2.79
CA ASP A 113 -11.24 11.49 -3.02
C ASP A 113 -9.98 10.88 -3.66
N GLU A 114 -9.76 9.57 -3.52
CA GLU A 114 -8.63 8.83 -4.13
C GLU A 114 -8.98 8.20 -5.50
N GLY A 115 -10.22 8.38 -5.99
CA GLY A 115 -10.72 7.83 -7.24
C GLY A 115 -11.86 6.83 -7.06
N ASN A 116 -12.19 6.14 -8.16
CA ASN A 116 -13.30 5.18 -8.18
C ASN A 116 -12.78 3.76 -7.89
N THR A 117 -13.44 3.06 -6.96
CA THR A 117 -13.22 1.64 -6.72
C THR A 117 -14.45 0.83 -7.11
N THR A 118 -14.26 -0.34 -7.71
CA THR A 118 -15.37 -1.22 -8.08
C THR A 118 -15.69 -2.16 -6.93
N ILE A 119 -16.90 -2.07 -6.38
CA ILE A 119 -17.40 -2.91 -5.28
C ILE A 119 -17.90 -4.25 -5.84
N GLN A 120 -18.67 -4.18 -6.93
CA GLN A 120 -19.22 -5.36 -7.61
C GLN A 120 -19.31 -5.11 -9.10
N SER A 121 -18.86 -6.05 -9.91
CA SER A 121 -18.94 -5.98 -11.37
C SER A 121 -19.96 -6.96 -11.93
N ASN A 122 -20.47 -6.66 -13.12
CA ASN A 122 -21.38 -7.53 -13.88
C ASN A 122 -22.61 -7.97 -13.07
N LEU A 123 -23.46 -7.00 -12.69
CA LEU A 123 -24.72 -7.33 -12.02
C LEU A 123 -25.60 -8.16 -12.96
N GLY A 124 -25.81 -9.43 -12.61
CA GLY A 124 -26.77 -10.29 -13.30
C GLY A 124 -26.28 -11.10 -14.49
N SER A 125 -24.97 -11.17 -14.73
CA SER A 125 -24.40 -12.08 -15.75
C SER A 125 -24.47 -13.56 -15.35
#